data_AF-A0A7Y4QV81-F1
#
_entry.id   AF-A0A7Y4QV81-F1
#
_cell.length_a   1.000
_cell.length_b   1.000
_cell.length_c   1.000
_cell.angle_alpha   90.00
_cell.angle_beta   90.00
_cell.angle_gamma   90.00
#
_symmetry.space_group_name_H-M   'P 1'
#
loop_
_entity.id
_entity.type
_entity.pdbx_description
1 polymer ?
#
loop_
_entity_poly.entity_id
_entity_poly.type
_entity_poly.pdbx_seq_one_letter_code
_entity_poly.pdbx_strand_id
1 'polypeptide(L)'
;MNKTKNLKSNLFLFICFILAFKMTDSQTIEWERRFDGNIDSLVYNGVSMAQDNNSNLYVTAAITAATGTDILLVKYDSNGNMLWERRFNGDGNEYDFSRCVKIDLTGNIYVAGASRRPNGSTDYCILKYNPSGELIWTKLYRYTLGRNHIMDMKIDNNGYIYVTGYSAAEFLSDFATIKYDSAGTLKWVARYDGPLHEDDGAVSIDIDDAGNVYAGGYTIGSSGQPDYAAVKYDSNGNELWRQTYDSPAHSLDMVSVIKADNLGNSYVTGHSFEPPYYSFCLIKYNSSGQQIWIKRHLGSNNSGAIAGNIKLDAGGNVYITGADINTSINMDGCIMKYDSSGNMLWRKTYNGPEDGDDIFFQMILVEKGIYITGTSIGPGNNRNFCILKFNENGQEQWTARYDVNGCLNAYMNSLAVDQTGKVYFSGLVWENNAWRLATVKYSQPIGIQNINSEIPKEFRLFQNYPNPFNPSTKIKFAIPKTSVVKLAVYDLLGREVESLVNQQMNPGTYEVNWNAARFSSGIYLYRLETSDFQIVKKMSLIK
;
A
#
# COMPACT_ATOMS: atom_id res chain seq x y z
N MET A 1 23.46 -47.68 -67.48
CA MET A 1 22.50 -47.69 -66.36
C MET A 1 23.02 -46.73 -65.30
N ASN A 2 22.49 -45.51 -65.23
CA ASN A 2 22.77 -44.60 -64.11
C ASN A 2 21.59 -43.63 -63.96
N LYS A 3 20.90 -43.72 -62.82
CA LYS A 3 19.85 -42.79 -62.37
C LYS A 3 20.52 -41.55 -61.79
N THR A 4 20.24 -40.38 -62.33
CA THR A 4 20.54 -39.09 -61.70
C THR A 4 19.37 -38.69 -60.78
N LYS A 5 19.65 -38.67 -59.47
CA LYS A 5 18.87 -37.99 -58.42
C LYS A 5 19.58 -36.67 -58.10
N ASN A 6 18.83 -35.57 -58.01
CA ASN A 6 19.17 -34.28 -57.35
C ASN A 6 18.02 -33.30 -57.71
N LEU A 7 17.36 -32.54 -56.84
CA LEU A 7 17.62 -31.92 -55.54
C LEU A 7 16.29 -31.86 -54.75
N LYS A 8 16.33 -31.98 -53.41
CA LYS A 8 15.41 -31.26 -52.53
C LYS A 8 16.20 -30.72 -51.33
N SER A 9 16.15 -29.41 -51.17
CA SER A 9 16.75 -28.64 -50.09
C SER A 9 16.05 -28.94 -48.75
N ASN A 10 16.80 -29.29 -47.72
CA ASN A 10 16.33 -29.22 -46.34
C ASN A 10 17.05 -28.07 -45.64
N LEU A 11 16.31 -26.97 -45.48
CA LEU A 11 16.64 -25.85 -44.61
C LEU A 11 16.31 -26.28 -43.17
N PHE A 12 17.33 -26.52 -42.35
CA PHE A 12 17.15 -26.78 -40.92
C PHE A 12 16.89 -25.44 -40.22
N LEU A 13 15.62 -25.16 -39.92
CA LEU A 13 15.22 -24.03 -39.09
C LEU A 13 15.42 -24.43 -37.62
N PHE A 14 16.46 -23.89 -36.97
CA PHE A 14 16.65 -24.02 -35.52
C PHE A 14 15.65 -23.07 -34.83
N ILE A 15 14.51 -23.61 -34.40
CA ILE A 15 13.57 -22.88 -33.54
C ILE A 15 14.12 -22.96 -32.11
N CYS A 16 14.83 -21.91 -31.68
CA CYS A 16 15.16 -21.71 -30.28
C CYS A 16 13.88 -21.34 -29.51
N PHE A 17 13.27 -22.32 -28.86
CA PHE A 17 12.33 -22.07 -27.77
C PHE A 17 13.12 -21.50 -26.59
N ILE A 18 13.14 -20.16 -26.45
CA ILE A 18 13.48 -19.53 -25.18
C ILE A 18 12.22 -19.66 -24.30
N LEU A 19 12.11 -20.78 -23.58
CA LEU A 19 11.23 -20.83 -22.42
C LEU A 19 11.86 -19.93 -21.34
N ALA A 20 11.38 -18.68 -21.26
CA ALA A 20 11.63 -17.85 -20.09
C ALA A 20 10.83 -18.42 -18.91
N PHE A 21 11.46 -19.30 -18.13
CA PHE A 21 10.91 -19.68 -16.83
C PHE A 21 10.96 -18.44 -15.92
N LYS A 22 9.79 -17.88 -15.60
CA LYS A 22 9.62 -16.88 -14.54
C LYS A 22 9.80 -17.63 -13.20
N MET A 23 11.01 -17.71 -12.66
CA MET A 23 11.18 -18.00 -11.24
C MET A 23 10.84 -16.70 -10.49
N THR A 24 9.60 -16.60 -10.01
CA THR A 24 9.25 -15.62 -8.98
C THR A 24 9.85 -16.11 -7.66
N ASP A 25 10.83 -15.39 -7.12
CA ASP A 25 11.34 -15.63 -5.78
C ASP A 25 10.17 -15.61 -4.79
N SER A 26 9.89 -16.74 -4.13
CA SER A 26 8.83 -16.80 -3.12
C SER A 26 9.31 -16.03 -1.89
N GLN A 27 8.54 -15.01 -1.47
CA GLN A 27 8.76 -14.40 -0.17
C GLN A 27 8.51 -15.46 0.91
N THR A 28 9.37 -15.54 1.91
CA THR A 28 9.09 -16.33 3.11
C THR A 28 8.46 -15.44 4.16
N ILE A 29 7.46 -15.96 4.88
CA ILE A 29 6.92 -15.26 6.05
C ILE A 29 7.99 -15.31 7.14
N GLU A 30 8.46 -14.14 7.61
CA GLU A 30 9.36 -14.07 8.78
C GLU A 30 8.58 -14.36 10.06
N TRP A 31 7.40 -13.75 10.18
CA TRP A 31 6.45 -14.05 11.24
C TRP A 31 5.04 -13.67 10.82
N GLU A 32 4.07 -14.31 11.47
CA GLU A 32 2.65 -13.97 11.39
C GLU A 32 2.05 -13.93 12.79
N ARG A 33 1.03 -13.08 12.96
CA ARG A 33 0.25 -12.98 14.19
C ARG A 33 -1.23 -12.97 13.88
N ARG A 34 -1.98 -13.69 14.69
CA ARG A 34 -3.43 -13.57 14.82
C ARG A 34 -3.69 -12.79 16.10
N PHE A 35 -4.60 -11.83 16.02
CA PHE A 35 -5.12 -11.21 17.24
C PHE A 35 -6.16 -12.13 17.86
N ASP A 36 -5.99 -12.44 19.15
CA ASP A 36 -6.91 -13.27 19.92
C ASP A 36 -8.13 -12.45 20.35
N GLY A 37 -9.09 -12.31 19.42
CA GLY A 37 -10.36 -11.61 19.63
C GLY A 37 -11.31 -11.77 18.45
N ASN A 38 -12.61 -11.63 18.72
CA ASN A 38 -13.61 -11.59 17.65
C ASN A 38 -13.60 -10.21 17.02
N ILE A 39 -13.14 -10.13 15.78
CA ILE A 39 -13.10 -8.89 15.02
C ILE A 39 -14.45 -8.69 14.35
N ASP A 40 -15.02 -7.50 14.48
CA ASP A 40 -16.25 -7.15 13.79
C ASP A 40 -15.93 -6.83 12.32
N SER A 41 -16.35 -7.73 11.44
CA SER A 41 -16.17 -7.58 10.00
C SER A 41 -17.21 -6.69 9.32
N LEU A 42 -18.32 -6.39 10.00
CA LEU A 42 -19.35 -5.52 9.43
C LEU A 42 -18.84 -4.08 9.26
N VAL A 43 -17.77 -3.73 9.98
CA VAL A 43 -16.99 -2.52 9.72
C VAL A 43 -16.00 -2.76 8.57
N TYR A 44 -16.54 -2.78 7.35
CA TYR A 44 -15.73 -2.82 6.14
C TYR A 44 -14.74 -1.64 6.12
N ASN A 45 -13.47 -1.92 5.84
CA ASN A 45 -12.36 -0.95 5.81
C ASN A 45 -11.96 -0.33 7.18
N GLY A 46 -12.28 -0.99 8.30
CA GLY A 46 -11.92 -0.52 9.65
C GLY A 46 -10.47 -0.80 10.09
N VAL A 47 -9.71 -1.54 9.28
CA VAL A 47 -8.32 -1.91 9.61
C VAL A 47 -7.33 -0.93 8.99
N SER A 48 -6.35 -0.49 9.78
CA SER A 48 -5.26 0.35 9.31
C SER A 48 -3.99 0.07 10.09
N MET A 49 -2.84 0.30 9.47
CA MET A 49 -1.53 0.09 10.08
C MET A 49 -0.64 1.31 9.89
N ALA A 50 0.15 1.61 10.91
CA ALA A 50 1.25 2.56 10.87
C ALA A 50 2.51 1.91 11.45
N GLN A 51 3.67 2.41 11.05
CA GLN A 51 4.97 1.91 11.48
C GLN A 51 5.82 3.08 11.99
N ASP A 52 6.51 2.87 13.12
CA ASP A 52 7.48 3.83 13.64
C ASP A 52 8.90 3.57 13.09
N ASN A 53 9.83 4.48 13.40
CA ASN A 53 11.22 4.40 12.93
C ASN A 53 11.99 3.19 13.49
N ASN A 54 11.48 2.52 14.53
CA ASN A 54 12.06 1.30 15.09
C ASN A 54 11.43 0.03 14.50
N SER A 55 10.65 0.17 13.43
CA SER A 55 9.87 -0.90 12.80
C SER A 55 8.82 -1.54 13.71
N ASN A 56 8.39 -0.87 14.79
CA ASN A 56 7.20 -1.32 15.52
C ASN A 56 5.96 -0.99 14.70
N LEU A 57 4.96 -1.88 14.77
CA LEU A 57 3.70 -1.73 14.06
C LEU A 57 2.59 -1.37 15.02
N TYR A 58 1.69 -0.52 14.55
CA TYR A 58 0.49 -0.11 15.26
C TYR A 58 -0.67 -0.42 14.33
N VAL A 59 -1.53 -1.35 14.73
CA VAL A 59 -2.63 -1.86 13.92
C VAL A 59 -3.93 -1.55 14.64
N THR A 60 -4.85 -0.90 13.93
CA THR A 60 -6.20 -0.62 14.44
C THR A 60 -7.24 -1.48 13.73
N ALA A 61 -8.32 -1.82 14.42
CA ALA A 61 -9.46 -2.58 13.89
C ALA A 61 -10.73 -2.32 14.74
N ALA A 62 -11.85 -2.89 14.34
CA ALA A 62 -13.08 -2.92 15.13
C ALA A 62 -13.24 -4.29 15.82
N ILE A 63 -13.42 -4.33 17.14
CA ILE A 63 -13.52 -5.58 17.90
C ILE A 63 -14.93 -5.75 18.48
N THR A 64 -15.50 -6.94 18.34
CA THR A 64 -16.79 -7.27 18.97
C THR A 64 -16.61 -7.36 20.49
N ALA A 65 -17.41 -6.59 21.22
CA ALA A 65 -17.47 -6.54 22.67
C ALA A 65 -18.84 -7.01 23.18
N ALA A 66 -19.03 -7.02 24.51
CA ALA A 66 -20.26 -7.50 25.13
C ALA A 66 -21.47 -6.58 24.86
N THR A 67 -21.24 -5.28 24.69
CA THR A 67 -22.29 -4.26 24.52
C THR A 67 -22.36 -3.69 23.10
N GLY A 68 -21.42 -4.04 22.22
CA GLY A 68 -21.33 -3.47 20.87
C GLY A 68 -20.00 -3.79 20.21
N THR A 69 -19.47 -2.82 19.47
CA THR A 69 -18.19 -2.89 18.75
C THR A 69 -17.28 -1.77 19.24
N ASP A 70 -16.07 -2.10 19.64
CA ASP A 70 -15.09 -1.16 20.18
C ASP A 70 -13.96 -0.91 19.17
N ILE A 71 -13.25 0.21 19.33
CA ILE A 71 -12.00 0.44 18.61
C ILE A 71 -10.88 -0.36 19.28
N LEU A 72 -10.18 -1.19 18.52
CA LEU A 72 -8.96 -1.90 18.93
C LEU A 72 -7.72 -1.20 18.36
N LEU A 73 -6.68 -1.03 19.17
CA LEU A 73 -5.33 -0.65 18.76
C LEU A 73 -4.31 -1.62 19.36
N VAL A 74 -3.48 -2.23 18.52
CA VAL A 74 -2.46 -3.20 18.94
C VAL A 74 -1.07 -2.72 18.51
N LYS A 75 -0.09 -2.83 19.40
CA LYS A 75 1.32 -2.60 19.08
C LYS A 75 2.10 -3.90 19.02
N TYR A 76 2.84 -4.10 17.93
CA TYR A 76 3.80 -5.18 17.77
C TYR A 76 5.22 -4.63 17.64
N ASP A 77 6.21 -5.33 18.18
CA ASP A 77 7.62 -5.08 17.86
C ASP A 77 7.99 -5.59 16.45
N SER A 78 9.20 -5.31 16.00
CA SER A 78 9.70 -5.75 14.69
C SER A 78 9.78 -7.28 14.51
N ASN A 79 9.73 -8.03 15.60
CA ASN A 79 9.76 -9.50 15.66
C ASN A 79 8.36 -10.10 15.80
N GLY A 80 7.32 -9.26 15.80
CA GLY A 80 5.92 -9.65 15.90
C GLY A 80 5.46 -9.89 17.33
N ASN A 81 6.24 -9.59 18.36
CA ASN A 81 5.76 -9.73 19.73
C ASN A 81 4.75 -8.61 20.04
N MET A 82 3.58 -8.97 20.55
CA MET A 82 2.60 -7.99 21.00
C MET A 82 3.15 -7.30 22.26
N LEU A 83 3.34 -5.99 22.18
CA LEU A 83 3.82 -5.19 23.32
C LEU A 83 2.66 -4.72 24.19
N TRP A 84 1.56 -4.33 23.58
CA TRP A 84 0.32 -3.95 24.27
C TRP A 84 -0.87 -3.89 23.31
N GLU A 85 -2.07 -3.94 23.88
CA GLU A 85 -3.32 -3.60 23.20
C GLU A 85 -4.09 -2.51 23.97
N ARG A 86 -4.92 -1.75 23.25
CA ARG A 86 -5.87 -0.80 23.79
C ARG A 86 -7.21 -0.99 23.11
N ARG A 87 -8.26 -0.83 23.91
CA ARG A 87 -9.65 -0.83 23.46
C ARG A 87 -10.28 0.50 23.86
N PHE A 88 -11.06 1.07 22.97
CA PHE A 88 -11.82 2.28 23.24
C PHE A 88 -13.30 2.01 22.97
N ASN A 89 -14.09 2.26 24.00
CA ASN A 89 -15.53 2.18 24.00
C ASN A 89 -16.07 3.58 24.36
N GLY A 90 -16.91 4.12 23.49
CA GLY A 90 -17.51 5.43 23.58
C GLY A 90 -18.60 5.54 24.64
N ASP A 91 -19.22 6.72 24.72
CA ASP A 91 -20.28 6.99 25.70
C ASP A 91 -21.59 6.24 25.39
N GLY A 92 -21.80 5.80 24.14
CA GLY A 92 -22.93 4.96 23.75
C GLY A 92 -22.85 3.51 24.22
N ASN A 93 -21.65 2.98 24.47
CA ASN A 93 -21.45 1.53 24.59
C ASN A 93 -21.99 0.75 23.38
N GLU A 94 -21.93 1.35 22.18
CA GLU A 94 -22.51 0.79 20.95
C GLU A 94 -21.44 0.53 19.88
N TYR A 95 -21.53 1.16 18.70
CA TYR A 95 -20.66 0.94 17.55
C TYR A 95 -19.59 2.03 17.48
N ASP A 96 -18.40 1.70 17.94
CA ASP A 96 -17.19 2.50 17.83
C ASP A 96 -16.20 1.77 16.90
N PHE A 97 -15.69 2.47 15.89
CA PHE A 97 -14.80 1.85 14.94
C PHE A 97 -13.74 2.80 14.41
N SER A 98 -12.54 2.27 14.17
CA SER A 98 -11.44 3.00 13.56
C SER A 98 -11.56 3.00 12.04
N ARG A 99 -10.99 4.03 11.41
CA ARG A 99 -10.77 4.10 9.97
C ARG A 99 -9.29 4.16 9.61
N CYS A 100 -8.50 4.84 10.43
CA CYS A 100 -7.07 4.99 10.19
C CYS A 100 -6.27 5.15 11.48
N VAL A 101 -5.00 4.75 11.41
CA VAL A 101 -3.99 5.02 12.43
C VAL A 101 -2.79 5.74 11.80
N LYS A 102 -2.24 6.74 12.50
CA LYS A 102 -1.05 7.50 12.10
C LYS A 102 -0.14 7.75 13.30
N ILE A 103 1.13 8.03 13.03
CA ILE A 103 2.14 8.32 14.04
C ILE A 103 2.79 9.66 13.69
N ASP A 104 2.93 10.55 14.66
CA ASP A 104 3.64 11.81 14.47
C ASP A 104 5.17 11.64 14.61
N LEU A 105 5.93 12.69 14.28
CA LEU A 105 7.41 12.65 14.36
C LEU A 105 7.96 12.41 15.78
N THR A 106 7.15 12.62 16.81
CA THR A 106 7.51 12.37 18.21
C THR A 106 7.13 10.97 18.68
N GLY A 107 6.46 10.18 17.84
CA GLY A 107 6.02 8.82 18.13
C GLY A 107 4.64 8.72 18.77
N ASN A 108 3.88 9.81 18.92
CA ASN A 108 2.51 9.70 19.39
C ASN A 108 1.63 9.07 18.32
N ILE A 109 0.67 8.26 18.76
CA ILE A 109 -0.21 7.49 17.91
C ILE A 109 -1.58 8.15 17.89
N TYR A 110 -2.14 8.30 16.70
CA TYR A 110 -3.47 8.86 16.50
C TYR A 110 -4.33 7.82 15.80
N VAL A 111 -5.48 7.52 16.38
CA VAL A 111 -6.50 6.66 15.77
C VAL A 111 -7.71 7.53 15.49
N ALA A 112 -8.19 7.52 14.25
CA ALA A 112 -9.37 8.26 13.86
C ALA A 112 -10.44 7.34 13.26
N GLY A 113 -11.70 7.64 13.53
CA GLY A 113 -12.85 6.88 13.08
C GLY A 113 -14.16 7.50 13.57
N ALA A 114 -15.10 6.68 14.01
CA ALA A 114 -16.39 7.11 14.53
C ALA A 114 -16.70 6.50 15.90
N SER A 115 -17.47 7.22 16.70
CA SER A 115 -18.00 6.73 17.96
C SER A 115 -19.50 6.96 18.05
N ARG A 116 -20.27 5.97 18.49
CA ARG A 116 -21.74 6.05 18.53
C ARG A 116 -22.24 6.48 19.89
N ARG A 117 -23.19 7.42 19.89
CA ARG A 117 -23.90 7.92 21.07
C ARG A 117 -25.08 7.03 21.45
N PRO A 118 -25.58 7.08 22.71
CA PRO A 118 -26.74 6.29 23.15
C PRO A 118 -28.05 6.57 22.38
N ASN A 119 -28.13 7.71 21.67
CA ASN A 119 -29.28 8.08 20.85
C ASN A 119 -29.17 7.55 19.41
N GLY A 120 -28.15 6.74 19.10
CA GLY A 120 -27.91 6.13 17.80
C GLY A 120 -27.15 6.99 16.78
N SER A 121 -26.91 8.28 17.06
CA SER A 121 -26.09 9.14 16.19
C SER A 121 -24.58 8.90 16.38
N THR A 122 -23.75 9.22 15.39
CA THR A 122 -22.30 8.99 15.44
C THR A 122 -21.52 10.29 15.46
N ASP A 123 -20.36 10.29 16.09
CA ASP A 123 -19.45 11.43 16.22
C ASP A 123 -18.11 11.10 15.56
N TYR A 124 -17.44 12.12 15.02
CA TYR A 124 -16.03 12.01 14.66
C TYR A 124 -15.24 11.68 15.93
N CYS A 125 -14.47 10.59 15.91
CA CYS A 125 -13.67 10.18 17.05
C CYS A 125 -12.18 10.19 16.68
N ILE A 126 -11.39 10.93 17.45
CA ILE A 126 -9.93 10.92 17.36
C ILE A 126 -9.36 10.62 18.74
N LEU A 127 -8.49 9.62 18.80
CA LEU A 127 -7.79 9.19 20.01
C LEU A 127 -6.30 9.46 19.84
N LYS A 128 -5.66 10.11 20.82
CA LYS A 128 -4.21 10.26 20.86
C LYS A 128 -3.62 9.43 22.00
N TYR A 129 -2.63 8.61 21.67
CA TYR A 129 -1.84 7.83 22.63
C TYR A 129 -0.37 8.23 22.59
N ASN A 130 0.32 8.11 23.72
CA ASN A 130 1.78 8.19 23.75
C ASN A 130 2.42 6.84 23.30
N PRO A 131 3.75 6.77 23.09
CA PRO A 131 4.43 5.53 22.66
C PRO A 131 4.28 4.32 23.60
N SER A 132 4.01 4.54 24.91
CA SER A 132 3.73 3.48 25.89
C SER A 132 2.27 2.99 25.85
N GLY A 133 1.42 3.62 25.02
CA GLY A 133 0.02 3.27 24.84
C GLY A 133 -0.92 3.93 25.85
N GLU A 134 -0.48 4.91 26.63
CA GLU A 134 -1.38 5.69 27.50
C GLU A 134 -2.19 6.66 26.65
N LEU A 135 -3.50 6.69 26.86
CA LEU A 135 -4.41 7.64 26.20
C LEU A 135 -4.14 9.04 26.73
N ILE A 136 -3.72 9.95 25.86
CA ILE A 136 -3.47 11.36 26.20
C ILE A 136 -4.80 12.14 26.13
N TRP A 137 -5.53 12.00 25.03
CA TRP A 137 -6.83 12.67 24.87
C TRP A 137 -7.73 11.95 23.87
N THR A 138 -9.03 12.22 24.02
CA THR A 138 -10.09 11.88 23.06
C THR A 138 -10.73 13.17 22.56
N LYS A 139 -10.97 13.26 21.25
CA LYS A 139 -11.73 14.34 20.62
C LYS A 139 -12.95 13.76 19.92
N LEU A 140 -14.10 14.23 20.35
CA LEU A 140 -15.39 13.94 19.75
C LEU A 140 -15.90 15.22 19.10
N TYR A 141 -16.03 15.24 17.77
CA TYR A 141 -16.69 16.35 17.09
C TYR A 141 -18.14 15.98 16.78
N ARG A 142 -19.04 16.81 17.32
CA ARG A 142 -20.49 16.63 17.31
C ARG A 142 -21.09 17.81 16.58
N TYR A 143 -21.67 17.58 15.41
CA TYR A 143 -22.36 18.65 14.69
C TYR A 143 -23.84 18.71 15.10
N THR A 144 -24.62 17.67 14.80
CA THR A 144 -26.05 17.56 15.16
C THR A 144 -26.46 16.09 15.43
N LEU A 145 -27.74 15.76 15.33
CA LEU A 145 -28.30 14.40 15.43
C LEU A 145 -28.15 13.64 14.09
N GLY A 146 -26.91 13.41 13.67
CA GLY A 146 -26.61 12.83 12.37
C GLY A 146 -25.47 11.81 12.39
N ARG A 147 -25.16 11.27 11.22
CA ARG A 147 -23.99 10.42 10.99
C ARG A 147 -22.76 11.29 10.80
N ASN A 148 -21.72 11.07 11.60
CA ASN A 148 -20.44 11.77 11.47
C ASN A 148 -19.32 10.73 11.45
N HIS A 149 -18.80 10.38 10.26
CA HIS A 149 -17.69 9.44 10.14
C HIS A 149 -16.46 10.07 9.49
N ILE A 150 -15.30 9.90 10.13
CA ILE A 150 -14.00 10.23 9.55
C ILE A 150 -13.64 9.17 8.51
N MET A 151 -13.23 9.63 7.33
CA MET A 151 -12.81 8.77 6.22
C MET A 151 -11.29 8.73 6.04
N ASP A 152 -10.59 9.82 6.35
CA ASP A 152 -9.12 9.90 6.25
C ASP A 152 -8.52 10.92 7.24
N MET A 153 -7.25 10.72 7.59
CA MET A 153 -6.48 11.56 8.51
C MET A 153 -5.06 11.80 8.02
N LYS A 154 -4.59 13.04 8.20
CA LYS A 154 -3.21 13.47 7.98
C LYS A 154 -2.65 14.16 9.21
N ILE A 155 -1.34 14.03 9.40
CA ILE A 155 -0.58 14.73 10.41
C ILE A 155 0.57 15.42 9.69
N ASP A 156 0.72 16.72 9.89
CA ASP A 156 1.84 17.47 9.32
C ASP A 156 3.09 17.38 10.20
N ASN A 157 4.22 17.88 9.67
CA ASN A 157 5.50 17.86 10.38
C ASN A 157 5.50 18.74 11.66
N ASN A 158 4.55 19.66 11.80
CA ASN A 158 4.37 20.49 13.00
C ASN A 158 3.45 19.80 14.04
N GLY A 159 2.90 18.62 13.73
CA GLY A 159 2.02 17.86 14.59
C GLY A 159 0.57 18.33 14.59
N TYR A 160 0.14 19.15 13.61
CA TYR A 160 -1.29 19.40 13.40
C TYR A 160 -1.96 18.18 12.78
N ILE A 161 -3.18 17.93 13.23
CA ILE A 161 -4.00 16.81 12.80
C ILE A 161 -5.12 17.34 11.92
N TYR A 162 -5.29 16.74 10.75
CA TYR A 162 -6.32 17.07 9.78
C TYR A 162 -7.16 15.83 9.52
N VAL A 163 -8.47 15.93 9.66
CA VAL A 163 -9.41 14.84 9.37
C VAL A 163 -10.46 15.32 8.39
N THR A 164 -10.96 14.42 7.54
CA THR A 164 -12.11 14.68 6.69
C THR A 164 -13.06 13.49 6.65
N GLY A 165 -14.31 13.76 6.32
CA GLY A 165 -15.31 12.73 6.11
C GLY A 165 -16.65 13.37 5.74
N TYR A 166 -17.74 12.72 6.16
CA TYR A 166 -19.10 13.26 6.04
C TYR A 166 -19.69 13.56 7.42
N SER A 167 -20.47 14.62 7.52
CA SER A 167 -21.11 15.10 8.74
C SER A 167 -22.53 15.55 8.42
N ALA A 168 -23.53 14.85 8.96
CA ALA A 168 -24.93 15.15 8.67
C ALA A 168 -25.51 16.19 9.64
N ALA A 169 -26.28 17.13 9.10
CA ALA A 169 -27.09 18.07 9.87
C ALA A 169 -28.38 17.42 10.40
N GLU A 170 -28.95 16.45 9.67
CA GLU A 170 -30.00 15.52 10.10
C GLU A 170 -29.93 14.24 9.23
N PHE A 171 -30.43 14.34 8.00
CA PHE A 171 -30.45 13.25 7.01
C PHE A 171 -29.40 13.39 5.91
N LEU A 172 -29.14 14.63 5.51
CA LEU A 172 -28.18 14.98 4.46
C LEU A 172 -26.82 15.28 5.07
N SER A 173 -25.78 14.77 4.43
CA SER A 173 -24.39 14.86 4.88
C SER A 173 -23.63 15.89 4.09
N ASP A 174 -22.79 16.67 4.76
CA ASP A 174 -21.84 17.58 4.12
C ASP A 174 -20.41 17.06 4.29
N PHE A 175 -19.47 17.58 3.51
CA PHE A 175 -18.06 17.46 3.87
C PHE A 175 -17.84 18.16 5.22
N ALA A 176 -17.10 17.51 6.12
CA ALA A 176 -16.52 18.18 7.27
C ALA A 176 -15.02 17.90 7.32
N THR A 177 -14.23 18.96 7.18
CA THR A 177 -12.78 18.94 7.30
C THR A 177 -12.38 19.72 8.54
N ILE A 178 -11.57 19.12 9.41
CA ILE A 178 -11.26 19.67 10.72
C ILE A 178 -9.75 19.65 10.97
N LYS A 179 -9.23 20.76 11.50
CA LYS A 179 -7.85 20.88 11.96
C LYS A 179 -7.78 21.00 13.48
N TYR A 180 -6.91 20.20 14.10
CA TYR A 180 -6.53 20.29 15.50
C TYR A 180 -5.02 20.53 15.63
N ASP A 181 -4.57 21.18 16.70
CA ASP A 181 -3.16 21.09 17.10
C ASP A 181 -2.85 19.78 17.83
N SER A 182 -1.57 19.56 18.13
CA SER A 182 -1.08 18.36 18.83
C SER A 182 -1.63 18.18 20.25
N ALA A 183 -2.13 19.26 20.88
CA ALA A 183 -2.81 19.22 22.18
C ALA A 183 -4.32 18.89 22.03
N GLY A 184 -4.81 18.74 20.80
CA GLY A 184 -6.21 18.49 20.50
C GLY A 184 -7.08 19.74 20.63
N THR A 185 -6.51 20.94 20.52
CA THR A 185 -7.27 22.19 20.43
C THR A 185 -7.75 22.37 19.01
N LEU A 186 -9.06 22.55 18.84
CA LEU A 186 -9.67 22.84 17.54
C LEU A 186 -9.09 24.15 16.99
N LYS A 187 -8.67 24.14 15.72
CA LYS A 187 -8.20 25.34 15.00
C LYS A 187 -9.25 25.87 14.04
N TRP A 188 -9.84 24.99 13.25
CA TRP A 188 -10.94 25.35 12.37
C TRP A 188 -11.73 24.11 11.95
N VAL A 189 -12.96 24.37 11.52
CA VAL A 189 -13.85 23.43 10.83
C VAL A 189 -14.25 24.09 9.53
N ALA A 190 -14.00 23.42 8.41
CA ALA A 190 -14.48 23.82 7.10
C ALA A 190 -15.53 22.80 6.64
N ARG A 191 -16.60 23.29 6.02
CA ARG A 191 -17.66 22.45 5.47
C ARG A 191 -17.90 22.81 4.02
N TYR A 192 -18.17 21.78 3.23
CA TYR A 192 -18.56 21.92 1.83
C TYR A 192 -19.91 21.23 1.65
N ASP A 193 -20.86 22.05 1.23
CA ASP A 193 -22.26 21.75 0.93
C ASP A 193 -22.44 22.07 -0.56
N GLY A 194 -22.77 21.03 -1.31
CA GLY A 194 -22.78 20.97 -2.76
C GLY A 194 -23.82 21.90 -3.39
N PRO A 195 -23.80 22.02 -4.72
CA PRO A 195 -24.67 22.95 -5.43
C PRO A 195 -26.17 22.64 -5.28
N LEU A 196 -26.52 21.38 -4.99
CA LEU A 196 -27.91 20.95 -4.78
C LEU A 196 -28.31 20.82 -3.30
N HIS A 197 -27.39 21.02 -2.36
CA HIS A 197 -27.66 20.83 -0.93
C HIS A 197 -28.18 19.43 -0.57
N GLU A 198 -27.61 18.42 -1.21
CA GLU A 198 -27.94 17.00 -1.03
C GLU A 198 -26.76 16.27 -0.34
N ASP A 199 -26.74 14.94 -0.33
CA ASP A 199 -25.65 14.19 0.29
C ASP A 199 -24.28 14.43 -0.39
N ASP A 200 -23.35 14.98 0.37
CA ASP A 200 -21.94 15.17 0.05
C ASP A 200 -21.05 14.46 1.07
N GLY A 201 -19.95 13.85 0.61
CA GLY A 201 -19.02 13.18 1.52
C GLY A 201 -17.59 13.15 1.03
N ALA A 202 -16.67 13.61 1.89
CA ALA A 202 -15.23 13.49 1.64
C ALA A 202 -14.77 12.06 1.95
N VAL A 203 -13.89 11.51 1.12
CA VAL A 203 -13.30 10.17 1.31
C VAL A 203 -11.80 10.19 1.50
N SER A 204 -11.13 11.28 1.09
CA SER A 204 -9.67 11.37 1.13
C SER A 204 -9.22 12.80 1.44
N ILE A 205 -8.10 12.92 2.17
CA ILE A 205 -7.46 14.19 2.48
C ILE A 205 -5.95 14.14 2.17
N ASP A 206 -5.41 15.24 1.68
CA ASP A 206 -3.97 15.46 1.59
C ASP A 206 -3.60 16.88 2.00
N ILE A 207 -2.34 17.08 2.32
CA ILE A 207 -1.78 18.36 2.75
C ILE A 207 -0.49 18.62 1.99
N ASP A 208 -0.27 19.86 1.59
CA ASP A 208 1.01 20.29 1.02
C ASP A 208 1.94 20.85 2.11
N ASP A 209 3.20 21.12 1.74
CA ASP A 209 4.21 21.65 2.65
C ASP A 209 3.90 23.07 3.16
N ALA A 210 3.00 23.81 2.48
CA ALA A 210 2.53 25.11 2.91
C ALA A 210 1.37 25.00 3.93
N GLY A 211 0.90 23.79 4.22
CA GLY A 211 -0.22 23.52 5.11
C GLY A 211 -1.59 23.78 4.49
N ASN A 212 -1.68 23.88 3.16
CA ASN A 212 -2.97 23.87 2.47
C ASN A 212 -3.54 22.45 2.51
N VAL A 213 -4.87 22.37 2.58
CA VAL A 213 -5.60 21.12 2.76
C VAL A 213 -6.41 20.83 1.51
N TYR A 214 -6.36 19.59 1.03
CA TYR A 214 -7.07 19.13 -0.15
C TYR A 214 -8.00 18.00 0.27
N ALA A 215 -9.31 18.20 0.16
CA ALA A 215 -10.33 17.20 0.45
C ALA A 215 -10.98 16.74 -0.86
N GLY A 216 -11.14 15.44 -1.03
CA GLY A 216 -11.76 14.83 -2.22
C GLY A 216 -12.85 13.84 -1.83
N GLY A 217 -13.93 13.81 -2.60
CA GLY A 217 -15.13 13.04 -2.31
C GLY A 217 -16.17 13.10 -3.43
N TYR A 218 -17.44 12.94 -3.06
CA TYR A 218 -18.56 13.04 -4.00
C TYR A 218 -19.53 14.14 -3.58
N THR A 219 -20.27 14.70 -4.53
CA THR A 219 -21.34 15.68 -4.32
C THR A 219 -22.50 15.37 -5.25
N ILE A 220 -23.75 15.66 -4.88
CA ILE A 220 -24.84 15.43 -5.86
C ILE A 220 -24.87 16.57 -6.88
N GLY A 221 -24.63 16.19 -8.13
CA GLY A 221 -24.61 17.08 -9.29
C GLY A 221 -25.99 17.43 -9.83
N SER A 222 -26.04 18.32 -10.80
CA SER A 222 -27.29 18.74 -11.45
C SER A 222 -28.07 17.62 -12.16
N SER A 223 -27.41 16.49 -12.44
CA SER A 223 -28.00 15.26 -12.96
C SER A 223 -28.78 14.46 -11.91
N GLY A 224 -28.66 14.82 -10.63
CA GLY A 224 -29.16 14.05 -9.49
C GLY A 224 -28.32 12.81 -9.18
N GLN A 225 -27.15 12.67 -9.80
CA GLN A 225 -26.19 11.59 -9.53
C GLN A 225 -24.97 12.14 -8.77
N PRO A 226 -24.23 11.29 -8.04
CA PRO A 226 -22.97 11.69 -7.43
C PRO A 226 -21.95 12.09 -8.50
N ASP A 227 -21.39 13.29 -8.38
CA ASP A 227 -20.26 13.83 -9.15
C ASP A 227 -19.00 13.84 -8.28
N TYR A 228 -17.82 13.91 -8.90
CA TYR A 228 -16.59 14.16 -8.13
C TYR A 228 -16.67 15.53 -7.47
N ALA A 229 -16.14 15.64 -6.26
CA ALA A 229 -15.89 16.91 -5.60
C ALA A 229 -14.46 16.97 -5.06
N ALA A 230 -13.78 18.09 -5.32
CA ALA A 230 -12.48 18.40 -4.77
C ALA A 230 -12.47 19.84 -4.23
N VAL A 231 -12.01 20.02 -3.00
CA VAL A 231 -11.96 21.32 -2.34
C VAL A 231 -10.56 21.55 -1.77
N LYS A 232 -10.03 22.76 -1.96
CA LYS A 232 -8.78 23.20 -1.35
C LYS A 232 -9.05 24.30 -0.33
N TYR A 233 -8.45 24.15 0.85
CA TYR A 233 -8.43 25.15 1.91
C TYR A 233 -7.00 25.67 2.15
N ASP A 234 -6.88 26.91 2.58
CA ASP A 234 -5.62 27.43 3.14
C ASP A 234 -5.34 26.86 4.54
N SER A 235 -4.19 27.21 5.11
CA SER A 235 -3.79 26.74 6.45
C SER A 235 -4.71 27.18 7.60
N ASN A 236 -5.54 28.22 7.37
CA ASN A 236 -6.53 28.77 8.30
C ASN A 236 -7.94 28.20 8.07
N GLY A 237 -8.13 27.35 7.07
CA GLY A 237 -9.41 26.74 6.74
C GLY A 237 -10.29 27.57 5.80
N ASN A 238 -9.77 28.64 5.20
CA ASN A 238 -10.51 29.38 4.17
C ASN A 238 -10.48 28.59 2.86
N GLU A 239 -11.62 28.45 2.20
CA GLU A 239 -11.67 27.83 0.88
C GLU A 239 -10.93 28.69 -0.14
N LEU A 240 -10.01 28.06 -0.87
CA LEU A 240 -9.26 28.67 -1.97
C LEU A 240 -9.90 28.38 -3.32
N TRP A 241 -10.37 27.15 -3.52
CA TRP A 241 -11.14 26.74 -4.69
C TRP A 241 -11.89 25.44 -4.41
N ARG A 242 -12.91 25.20 -5.23
CA ARG A 242 -13.62 23.92 -5.34
C ARG A 242 -13.79 23.55 -6.81
N GLN A 243 -13.82 22.26 -7.10
CA GLN A 243 -14.09 21.72 -8.43
C GLN A 243 -15.01 20.51 -8.34
N THR A 244 -15.94 20.44 -9.29
CA THR A 244 -16.76 19.25 -9.53
C THR A 244 -16.44 18.66 -10.89
N TYR A 245 -16.62 17.35 -11.04
CA TYR A 245 -16.51 16.69 -12.33
C TYR A 245 -17.63 15.67 -12.50
N ASP A 246 -18.42 15.90 -13.54
CA ASP A 246 -19.49 15.04 -14.05
C ASP A 246 -18.98 14.39 -15.33
N SER A 247 -18.98 13.06 -15.36
CA SER A 247 -18.54 12.31 -16.54
C SER A 247 -19.49 12.53 -17.71
N PRO A 248 -19.05 12.29 -18.96
CA PRO A 248 -19.95 12.37 -20.12
C PRO A 248 -21.19 11.46 -20.06
N ALA A 249 -21.21 10.48 -19.14
CA ALA A 249 -22.35 9.59 -18.93
C ALA A 249 -23.40 10.18 -17.98
N HIS A 250 -23.11 11.29 -17.28
CA HIS A 250 -24.02 11.92 -16.31
C HIS A 250 -24.54 10.94 -15.26
N SER A 251 -23.61 10.13 -14.73
CA SER A 251 -23.92 9.00 -13.85
C SER A 251 -23.05 9.02 -12.61
N LEU A 252 -23.02 7.91 -11.86
CA LEU A 252 -22.28 7.82 -10.61
C LEU A 252 -20.78 8.01 -10.83
N ASP A 253 -20.26 9.10 -10.29
CA ASP A 253 -18.87 9.53 -10.32
C ASP A 253 -18.36 9.67 -8.87
N MET A 254 -17.52 8.73 -8.43
CA MET A 254 -16.98 8.73 -7.07
C MET A 254 -15.45 8.86 -7.03
N VAL A 255 -14.96 9.87 -6.32
CA VAL A 255 -13.54 9.97 -5.96
C VAL A 255 -13.16 8.81 -5.05
N SER A 256 -11.97 8.25 -5.27
CA SER A 256 -11.34 7.28 -4.37
C SER A 256 -10.22 7.93 -3.56
N VAL A 257 -9.40 8.79 -4.18
CA VAL A 257 -8.24 9.41 -3.54
C VAL A 257 -7.95 10.80 -4.13
N ILE A 258 -7.52 11.73 -3.28
CA ILE A 258 -6.87 12.99 -3.67
C ILE A 258 -5.41 13.01 -3.17
N LYS A 259 -4.49 13.51 -3.98
CA LYS A 259 -3.09 13.77 -3.62
C LYS A 259 -2.65 15.16 -4.04
N ALA A 260 -1.81 15.80 -3.25
CA ALA A 260 -1.18 17.07 -3.60
C ALA A 260 0.32 16.87 -3.88
N ASP A 261 0.88 17.66 -4.79
CA ASP A 261 2.34 17.81 -4.91
C ASP A 261 2.84 19.07 -4.19
N ASN A 262 4.16 19.17 -4.05
CA ASN A 262 4.80 20.29 -3.34
C ASN A 262 4.69 21.63 -4.09
N LEU A 263 4.21 21.63 -5.34
CA LEU A 263 3.90 22.84 -6.10
C LEU A 263 2.45 23.31 -5.88
N GLY A 264 1.70 22.58 -5.06
CA GLY A 264 0.31 22.85 -4.73
C GLY A 264 -0.68 22.38 -5.80
N ASN A 265 -0.27 21.58 -6.78
CA ASN A 265 -1.21 20.93 -7.71
C ASN A 265 -1.89 19.76 -7.00
N SER A 266 -3.10 19.42 -7.43
CA SER A 266 -3.83 18.26 -6.93
C SER A 266 -4.11 17.25 -8.04
N TYR A 267 -4.14 15.98 -7.65
CA TYR A 267 -4.41 14.83 -8.48
C TYR A 267 -5.57 14.07 -7.84
N VAL A 268 -6.69 14.04 -8.54
CA VAL A 268 -7.95 13.43 -8.07
C VAL A 268 -8.21 12.21 -8.92
N THR A 269 -8.46 11.07 -8.29
CA THR A 269 -8.79 9.85 -9.02
C THR A 269 -9.94 9.09 -8.39
N GLY A 270 -10.68 8.36 -9.22
CA GLY A 270 -11.83 7.58 -8.82
C GLY A 270 -12.37 6.74 -9.98
N HIS A 271 -13.64 6.38 -9.88
CA HIS A 271 -14.36 5.67 -10.94
C HIS A 271 -15.65 6.39 -11.32
N SER A 272 -16.02 6.23 -12.58
CA SER A 272 -17.16 6.85 -13.25
C SER A 272 -18.02 5.77 -13.86
N PHE A 273 -19.32 5.72 -13.59
CA PHE A 273 -20.20 4.73 -14.19
C PHE A 273 -20.54 5.17 -15.62
N GLU A 274 -20.01 4.47 -16.60
CA GLU A 274 -20.26 4.63 -18.02
C GLU A 274 -20.97 3.36 -18.53
N PRO A 275 -22.32 3.29 -18.45
CA PRO A 275 -23.06 2.04 -18.64
C PRO A 275 -22.64 1.25 -19.89
N PRO A 276 -22.35 -0.06 -19.75
CA PRO A 276 -22.63 -0.91 -18.58
C PRO A 276 -21.46 -1.03 -17.57
N TYR A 277 -20.37 -0.27 -17.72
CA TYR A 277 -19.13 -0.47 -16.98
C TYR A 277 -18.71 0.75 -16.18
N TYR A 278 -17.75 0.58 -15.26
CA TYR A 278 -17.05 1.71 -14.65
C TYR A 278 -15.85 2.10 -15.50
N SER A 279 -15.55 3.37 -15.67
CA SER A 279 -14.26 3.85 -16.17
C SER A 279 -13.46 4.44 -15.01
N PHE A 280 -12.14 4.38 -15.13
CA PHE A 280 -11.25 5.10 -14.23
C PHE A 280 -11.11 6.55 -14.72
N CYS A 281 -11.06 7.51 -13.80
CA CYS A 281 -10.75 8.91 -14.11
C CYS A 281 -9.61 9.44 -13.23
N LEU A 282 -8.70 10.20 -13.83
CA LEU A 282 -7.63 10.94 -13.17
C LEU A 282 -7.59 12.38 -13.69
N ILE A 283 -7.71 13.33 -12.78
CA ILE A 283 -7.75 14.75 -13.08
C ILE A 283 -6.61 15.44 -12.34
N LYS A 284 -5.87 16.30 -13.04
CA LYS A 284 -4.89 17.20 -12.43
C LYS A 284 -5.44 18.63 -12.43
N TYR A 285 -5.48 19.24 -11.25
CA TYR A 285 -5.73 20.67 -11.09
C TYR A 285 -4.45 21.38 -10.66
N ASN A 286 -4.24 22.60 -11.14
CA ASN A 286 -3.14 23.43 -10.65
C ASN A 286 -3.45 24.03 -9.27
N SER A 287 -2.50 24.79 -8.73
CA SER A 287 -2.64 25.43 -7.41
C SER A 287 -3.82 26.38 -7.27
N SER A 288 -4.31 26.95 -8.38
CA SER A 288 -5.52 27.80 -8.47
C SER A 288 -6.81 27.04 -8.77
N GLY A 289 -6.75 25.70 -8.87
CA GLY A 289 -7.91 24.85 -9.14
C GLY A 289 -8.28 24.73 -10.61
N GLN A 290 -7.46 25.25 -11.55
CA GLN A 290 -7.73 25.08 -12.98
C GLN A 290 -7.35 23.66 -13.42
N GLN A 291 -8.24 23.00 -14.15
CA GLN A 291 -7.95 21.69 -14.74
C GLN A 291 -6.84 21.81 -15.77
N ILE A 292 -5.74 21.09 -15.57
CA ILE A 292 -4.62 21.02 -16.50
C ILE A 292 -4.83 19.90 -17.52
N TRP A 293 -5.19 18.72 -17.04
CA TRP A 293 -5.53 17.58 -17.89
C TRP A 293 -6.46 16.62 -17.17
N ILE A 294 -7.12 15.79 -17.97
CA ILE A 294 -7.94 14.66 -17.53
C ILE A 294 -7.54 13.41 -18.32
N LYS A 295 -7.48 12.27 -17.65
CA LYS A 295 -7.20 10.96 -18.23
C LYS A 295 -8.30 10.01 -17.80
N ARG A 296 -9.07 9.53 -18.78
CA ARG A 296 -10.02 8.44 -18.59
C ARG A 296 -9.40 7.14 -19.09
N HIS A 297 -9.62 6.06 -18.35
CA HIS A 297 -9.11 4.74 -18.70
C HIS A 297 -10.27 3.74 -18.70
N LEU A 298 -10.31 2.96 -19.76
CA LEU A 298 -11.11 1.75 -19.87
C LEU A 298 -10.17 0.56 -19.80
N GLY A 299 -10.67 -0.54 -19.28
CA GLY A 299 -9.96 -1.81 -19.22
C GLY A 299 -9.72 -2.42 -20.61
N SER A 300 -9.17 -3.63 -20.61
CA SER A 300 -8.85 -4.38 -21.83
C SER A 300 -10.10 -4.62 -22.69
N ASN A 301 -10.03 -4.32 -24.00
CA ASN A 301 -11.17 -4.43 -24.92
C ASN A 301 -12.33 -3.43 -24.65
N ASN A 302 -12.03 -2.24 -24.11
CA ASN A 302 -13.03 -1.21 -23.76
C ASN A 302 -14.04 -1.66 -22.70
N SER A 303 -13.61 -2.57 -21.84
CA SER A 303 -14.32 -2.97 -20.65
C SER A 303 -14.11 -1.96 -19.51
N GLY A 304 -14.68 -2.22 -18.34
CA GLY A 304 -14.54 -1.30 -17.22
C GLY A 304 -13.16 -1.28 -16.57
N ALA A 305 -12.92 -0.31 -15.69
CA ALA A 305 -11.77 -0.21 -14.81
C ALA A 305 -12.16 0.54 -13.53
N ILE A 306 -11.49 0.23 -12.42
CA ILE A 306 -11.66 0.92 -11.14
C ILE A 306 -10.31 1.45 -10.63
N ALA A 307 -10.32 2.64 -10.04
CA ALA A 307 -9.17 3.21 -9.34
C ALA A 307 -9.08 2.66 -7.92
N GLY A 308 -7.88 2.31 -7.47
CA GLY A 308 -7.58 1.94 -6.09
C GLY A 308 -6.85 3.04 -5.32
N ASN A 309 -5.61 3.34 -5.73
CA ASN A 309 -4.77 4.32 -5.04
C ASN A 309 -3.94 5.13 -6.03
N ILE A 310 -3.43 6.28 -5.57
CA ILE A 310 -2.50 7.15 -6.29
C ILE A 310 -1.32 7.54 -5.40
N LYS A 311 -0.13 7.52 -5.98
CA LYS A 311 1.10 8.02 -5.36
C LYS A 311 1.89 8.87 -6.36
N LEU A 312 2.61 9.85 -5.83
CA LEU A 312 3.48 10.73 -6.60
C LEU A 312 4.94 10.42 -6.22
N ASP A 313 5.83 10.36 -7.21
CA ASP A 313 7.27 10.39 -6.94
C ASP A 313 7.80 11.83 -6.88
N ALA A 314 9.07 11.98 -6.47
CA ALA A 314 9.71 13.29 -6.35
C ALA A 314 9.87 14.02 -7.70
N GLY A 315 9.80 13.29 -8.83
CA GLY A 315 9.80 13.86 -10.18
C GLY A 315 8.41 14.33 -10.64
N GLY A 316 7.37 14.16 -9.83
CA GLY A 316 5.99 14.49 -10.18
C GLY A 316 5.34 13.46 -11.11
N ASN A 317 5.92 12.26 -11.26
CA ASN A 317 5.24 11.18 -11.95
C ASN A 317 4.13 10.61 -11.08
N VAL A 318 3.05 10.19 -11.73
CA VAL A 318 1.86 9.69 -11.08
C VAL A 318 1.79 8.18 -11.23
N TYR A 319 1.66 7.47 -10.12
CA TYR A 319 1.47 6.02 -10.07
C TYR A 319 0.08 5.70 -9.58
N ILE A 320 -0.59 4.79 -10.26
CA ILE A 320 -1.98 4.43 -9.96
C ILE A 320 -2.12 2.93 -9.99
N THR A 321 -2.83 2.39 -9.02
CA THR A 321 -3.22 0.98 -8.98
C THR A 321 -4.73 0.85 -8.94
N GLY A 322 -5.24 -0.33 -9.29
CA GLY A 322 -6.67 -0.61 -9.36
C GLY A 322 -6.91 -1.98 -9.98
N ALA A 323 -7.97 -2.08 -10.77
CA ALA A 323 -8.24 -3.25 -11.59
C ALA A 323 -8.94 -2.88 -12.91
N ASP A 324 -8.66 -3.66 -13.93
CA ASP A 324 -9.39 -3.70 -15.18
C ASP A 324 -10.46 -4.78 -15.10
N ILE A 325 -11.68 -4.48 -15.51
CA ILE A 325 -12.72 -5.49 -15.69
C ILE A 325 -12.43 -6.13 -17.05
N ASN A 326 -12.30 -7.44 -17.21
CA ASN A 326 -11.97 -8.06 -18.51
C ASN A 326 -13.19 -8.62 -19.25
N THR A 327 -14.16 -9.16 -18.50
CA THR A 327 -15.46 -9.64 -18.97
C THR A 327 -16.53 -9.29 -17.93
N SER A 328 -17.80 -9.71 -18.10
CA SER A 328 -18.91 -9.26 -17.25
C SER A 328 -18.79 -9.53 -15.75
N ILE A 329 -17.79 -10.29 -15.27
CA ILE A 329 -17.59 -10.58 -13.83
C ILE A 329 -16.14 -10.76 -13.37
N ASN A 330 -15.11 -10.69 -14.23
CA ASN A 330 -13.72 -10.94 -13.83
C ASN A 330 -12.87 -9.67 -13.88
N MET A 331 -12.07 -9.43 -12.85
CA MET A 331 -11.21 -8.26 -12.68
C MET A 331 -9.73 -8.67 -12.66
N ASP A 332 -8.90 -8.02 -13.47
CA ASP A 332 -7.45 -8.16 -13.42
C ASP A 332 -6.86 -6.92 -12.75
N GLY A 333 -5.97 -7.12 -11.78
CA GLY A 333 -5.34 -6.02 -11.09
C GLY A 333 -4.40 -5.24 -12.00
N CYS A 334 -4.30 -3.91 -11.83
CA CYS A 334 -3.47 -3.09 -12.70
C CYS A 334 -2.60 -2.08 -11.95
N ILE A 335 -1.50 -1.68 -12.59
CA ILE A 335 -0.67 -0.55 -12.20
C ILE A 335 -0.22 0.24 -13.42
N MET A 336 -0.30 1.56 -13.31
CA MET A 336 0.01 2.51 -14.37
C MET A 336 0.94 3.60 -13.85
N LYS A 337 1.83 4.09 -14.71
CA LYS A 337 2.67 5.27 -14.46
C LYS A 337 2.43 6.31 -15.53
N TYR A 338 2.22 7.55 -15.11
CA TYR A 338 2.13 8.73 -15.97
C TYR A 338 3.25 9.72 -15.63
N ASP A 339 3.70 10.50 -16.61
CA ASP A 339 4.53 11.67 -16.35
C ASP A 339 3.70 12.84 -15.80
N SER A 340 4.37 13.92 -15.37
CA SER A 340 3.73 15.12 -14.82
C SER A 340 2.79 15.85 -15.80
N SER A 341 2.95 15.58 -17.10
CA SER A 341 2.15 16.12 -18.21
C SER A 341 0.96 15.22 -18.56
N GLY A 342 0.82 14.08 -17.88
CA GLY A 342 -0.27 13.12 -18.07
C GLY A 342 -0.06 12.17 -19.25
N ASN A 343 1.16 12.00 -19.75
CA ASN A 343 1.46 10.94 -20.73
C ASN A 343 1.71 9.63 -19.99
N MET A 344 1.07 8.54 -20.46
CA MET A 344 1.30 7.21 -19.87
C MET A 344 2.70 6.72 -20.27
N LEU A 345 3.54 6.46 -19.27
CA LEU A 345 4.89 5.94 -19.46
C LEU A 345 4.88 4.42 -19.59
N TRP A 346 4.12 3.74 -18.73
CA TRP A 346 3.91 2.30 -18.81
C TRP A 346 2.67 1.87 -18.04
N ARG A 347 2.21 0.67 -18.37
CA ARG A 347 1.11 -0.03 -17.70
C ARG A 347 1.44 -1.51 -17.55
N LYS A 348 0.97 -2.12 -16.48
CA LYS A 348 1.04 -3.56 -16.21
C LYS A 348 -0.31 -4.04 -15.69
N THR A 349 -0.69 -5.22 -16.13
CA THR A 349 -1.82 -5.98 -15.60
C THR A 349 -1.28 -7.19 -14.88
N TYR A 350 -2.04 -7.66 -13.91
CA TYR A 350 -1.81 -8.86 -13.15
C TYR A 350 -3.09 -9.67 -13.18
N ASN A 351 -2.97 -10.87 -13.70
CA ASN A 351 -4.00 -11.90 -13.68
C ASN A 351 -3.45 -13.06 -12.85
N GLY A 352 -4.17 -13.39 -11.79
CA GLY A 352 -3.85 -14.40 -10.82
C GLY A 352 -3.82 -15.81 -11.42
N PRO A 353 -3.49 -16.82 -10.60
CA PRO A 353 -3.28 -18.18 -11.09
C PRO A 353 -4.59 -18.85 -11.53
N GLU A 354 -5.74 -18.41 -11.02
CA GLU A 354 -7.06 -19.00 -11.29
C GLU A 354 -7.93 -18.14 -12.22
N ASP A 355 -7.39 -17.06 -12.81
CA ASP A 355 -8.15 -16.16 -13.69
C ASP A 355 -9.48 -15.71 -13.05
N GLY A 356 -9.40 -15.25 -11.80
CA GLY A 356 -10.52 -14.68 -11.05
C GLY A 356 -10.14 -13.33 -10.44
N ASP A 357 -11.09 -12.68 -9.76
CA ASP A 357 -10.95 -11.29 -9.32
C ASP A 357 -9.64 -10.95 -8.57
N ASP A 358 -8.86 -10.10 -9.21
CA ASP A 358 -7.65 -9.46 -8.71
C ASP A 358 -7.84 -7.95 -8.63
N ILE A 359 -7.71 -7.39 -7.43
CA ILE A 359 -7.89 -5.96 -7.22
C ILE A 359 -6.85 -5.43 -6.25
N PHE A 360 -6.20 -4.33 -6.62
CA PHE A 360 -5.17 -3.66 -5.81
C PHE A 360 -5.64 -2.26 -5.39
N PHE A 361 -5.78 -2.03 -4.08
CA PHE A 361 -6.32 -0.79 -3.51
C PHE A 361 -5.29 0.05 -2.73
N GLN A 362 -4.10 -0.49 -2.50
CA GLN A 362 -3.04 0.21 -1.79
C GLN A 362 -1.72 0.16 -2.54
N MET A 363 -0.97 1.27 -2.43
CA MET A 363 0.35 1.42 -3.02
C MET A 363 1.29 2.11 -2.02
N ILE A 364 2.56 1.70 -2.02
CA ILE A 364 3.67 2.37 -1.35
C ILE A 364 4.81 2.56 -2.36
N LEU A 365 5.32 3.79 -2.43
CA LEU A 365 6.55 4.11 -3.14
C LEU A 365 7.67 4.28 -2.11
N VAL A 366 8.74 3.53 -2.28
CA VAL A 366 9.99 3.67 -1.50
C VAL A 366 11.17 3.59 -2.46
N GLU A 367 12.36 4.01 -2.02
CA GLU A 367 13.60 3.91 -2.81
C GLU A 367 13.84 2.49 -3.37
N LYS A 368 13.43 1.46 -2.61
CA LYS A 368 13.62 0.05 -3.00
C LYS A 368 12.59 -0.49 -4.00
N GLY A 369 11.64 0.33 -4.44
CA GLY A 369 10.67 -0.02 -5.49
C GLY A 369 9.23 0.37 -5.15
N ILE A 370 8.33 -0.13 -5.98
CA ILE A 370 6.90 0.13 -5.92
C ILE A 370 6.21 -1.13 -5.38
N TYR A 371 5.42 -0.98 -4.33
CA TYR A 371 4.69 -2.07 -3.71
C TYR A 371 3.20 -1.81 -3.89
N ILE A 372 2.47 -2.73 -4.50
CA ILE A 372 1.01 -2.68 -4.58
C ILE A 372 0.41 -3.89 -3.91
N THR A 373 -0.80 -3.73 -3.40
CA THR A 373 -1.45 -4.79 -2.66
C THR A 373 -2.97 -4.68 -2.62
N GLY A 374 -3.61 -5.83 -2.45
CA GLY A 374 -5.03 -6.03 -2.38
C GLY A 374 -5.33 -7.52 -2.37
N THR A 375 -6.26 -7.98 -3.17
CA THR A 375 -6.75 -9.36 -3.14
C THR A 375 -6.65 -10.03 -4.51
N SER A 376 -6.41 -11.33 -4.51
CA SER A 376 -6.32 -12.18 -5.70
C SER A 376 -7.01 -13.51 -5.45
N ILE A 377 -7.75 -14.05 -6.43
CA ILE A 377 -8.32 -15.40 -6.32
C ILE A 377 -7.20 -16.42 -6.54
N GLY A 378 -6.91 -17.19 -5.48
CA GLY A 378 -5.94 -18.28 -5.51
C GLY A 378 -6.58 -19.65 -5.71
N PRO A 379 -5.76 -20.70 -5.77
CA PRO A 379 -6.21 -22.07 -5.96
C PRO A 379 -7.33 -22.47 -5.01
N GLY A 380 -8.37 -23.13 -5.54
CA GLY A 380 -9.57 -23.50 -4.78
C GLY A 380 -10.60 -22.37 -4.63
N ASN A 381 -10.54 -21.33 -5.46
CA ASN A 381 -11.46 -20.18 -5.48
C ASN A 381 -11.49 -19.34 -4.19
N ASN A 382 -10.40 -19.37 -3.42
CA ASN A 382 -10.27 -18.57 -2.21
C ASN A 382 -9.63 -17.22 -2.51
N ARG A 383 -10.25 -16.14 -2.02
CA ARG A 383 -9.66 -14.80 -2.06
C ARG A 383 -8.50 -14.73 -1.06
N ASN A 384 -7.31 -14.41 -1.55
CA ASN A 384 -6.09 -14.30 -0.76
C ASN A 384 -5.51 -12.89 -0.84
N PHE A 385 -4.72 -12.49 0.15
CA PHE A 385 -3.93 -11.27 0.04
C PHE A 385 -2.89 -11.45 -1.05
N CYS A 386 -2.72 -10.42 -1.88
CA CYS A 386 -1.69 -10.38 -2.91
C CYS A 386 -0.86 -9.12 -2.77
N ILE A 387 0.45 -9.28 -2.84
CA ILE A 387 1.42 -8.19 -2.83
C ILE A 387 2.30 -8.36 -4.05
N LEU A 388 2.44 -7.30 -4.83
CA LEU A 388 3.40 -7.24 -5.93
C LEU A 388 4.42 -6.17 -5.67
N LYS A 389 5.66 -6.46 -6.06
CA LYS A 389 6.73 -5.49 -6.11
C LYS A 389 7.13 -5.24 -7.57
N PHE A 390 7.24 -3.98 -7.94
CA PHE A 390 7.76 -3.52 -9.22
C PHE A 390 9.00 -2.64 -9.03
N ASN A 391 9.87 -2.60 -10.04
CA ASN A 391 10.86 -1.54 -10.16
C ASN A 391 10.27 -0.30 -10.86
N GLU A 392 11.03 0.79 -10.94
CA GLU A 392 10.57 2.05 -11.55
C GLU A 392 10.19 1.95 -13.04
N ASN A 393 10.72 0.94 -13.74
CA ASN A 393 10.42 0.63 -15.14
C ASN A 393 9.17 -0.26 -15.30
N GLY A 394 8.47 -0.57 -14.20
CA GLY A 394 7.28 -1.42 -14.20
C GLY A 394 7.59 -2.90 -14.41
N GLN A 395 8.82 -3.35 -14.19
CA GLN A 395 9.13 -4.79 -14.20
C GLN A 395 8.81 -5.39 -12.82
N GLU A 396 7.92 -6.37 -12.80
CA GLU A 396 7.62 -7.17 -11.61
C GLU A 396 8.89 -7.85 -11.10
N GLN A 397 9.21 -7.62 -9.83
CA GLN A 397 10.36 -8.21 -9.14
C GLN A 397 9.97 -9.49 -8.42
N TRP A 398 8.79 -9.50 -7.80
CA TRP A 398 8.21 -10.67 -7.17
C TRP A 398 6.72 -10.44 -6.89
N THR A 399 6.02 -11.56 -6.68
CA THR A 399 4.63 -11.61 -6.22
C THR A 399 4.55 -12.52 -4.99
N ALA A 400 3.87 -12.07 -3.95
CA ALA A 400 3.60 -12.83 -2.74
C ALA A 400 2.09 -12.99 -2.56
N ARG A 401 1.66 -14.22 -2.29
CA ARG A 401 0.28 -14.53 -1.92
C ARG A 401 0.27 -15.09 -0.51
N TYR A 402 -0.63 -14.57 0.31
CA TYR A 402 -0.83 -15.11 1.65
C TYR A 402 -1.90 -16.19 1.57
N ASP A 403 -1.44 -17.44 1.47
CA ASP A 403 -2.27 -18.64 1.41
C ASP A 403 -1.97 -19.48 2.66
N VAL A 404 -2.93 -19.52 3.59
CA VAL A 404 -2.83 -20.31 4.81
C VAL A 404 -3.92 -21.36 4.81
N ASN A 405 -3.51 -22.62 4.96
CA ASN A 405 -4.40 -23.77 5.06
C ASN A 405 -5.49 -23.52 6.12
N GLY A 406 -6.76 -23.51 5.68
CA GLY A 406 -7.93 -23.33 6.56
C GLY A 406 -8.44 -21.89 6.69
N CYS A 407 -7.72 -20.89 6.17
CA CYS A 407 -8.23 -19.54 6.01
C CYS A 407 -9.04 -19.43 4.72
N LEU A 408 -10.31 -19.03 4.81
CA LEU A 408 -11.13 -18.67 3.67
C LEU A 408 -11.17 -17.14 3.59
N ASN A 409 -11.16 -16.55 2.39
CA ASN A 409 -11.39 -15.12 2.15
C ASN A 409 -10.60 -14.12 3.00
N ALA A 410 -9.58 -13.54 2.40
CA ALA A 410 -8.74 -12.52 3.00
C ALA A 410 -9.10 -11.13 2.44
N TYR A 411 -9.39 -10.15 3.31
CA TYR A 411 -9.68 -8.76 2.94
C TYR A 411 -8.61 -7.81 3.46
N MET A 412 -7.73 -7.35 2.57
CA MET A 412 -6.55 -6.59 2.98
C MET A 412 -6.89 -5.13 3.08
N ASN A 413 -6.37 -4.49 4.13
CA ASN A 413 -6.68 -3.10 4.41
C ASN A 413 -5.43 -2.23 4.57
N SER A 414 -4.27 -2.81 4.95
CA SER A 414 -3.08 -1.99 5.21
C SER A 414 -1.73 -2.66 4.92
N LEU A 415 -0.81 -1.88 4.36
CA LEU A 415 0.58 -2.20 4.05
C LEU A 415 1.53 -1.19 4.72
N ALA A 416 2.71 -1.66 5.12
CA ALA A 416 3.86 -0.83 5.49
C ALA A 416 5.15 -1.44 4.94
N VAL A 417 6.14 -0.60 4.65
CA VAL A 417 7.48 -1.03 4.24
C VAL A 417 8.50 -0.28 5.09
N ASP A 418 9.37 -1.00 5.79
CA ASP A 418 10.37 -0.35 6.63
C ASP A 418 11.58 0.13 5.82
N GLN A 419 12.47 0.88 6.49
CA GLN A 419 13.69 1.42 5.89
C GLN A 419 14.65 0.34 5.37
N THR A 420 14.53 -0.91 5.84
CA THR A 420 15.30 -2.05 5.34
C THR A 420 14.64 -2.72 4.15
N GLY A 421 13.42 -2.31 3.79
CA GLY A 421 12.63 -2.84 2.68
C GLY A 421 11.71 -3.98 3.09
N LYS A 422 11.66 -4.37 4.37
CA LYS A 422 10.77 -5.45 4.82
C LYS A 422 9.33 -5.01 4.72
N VAL A 423 8.49 -5.93 4.28
CA VAL A 423 7.09 -5.67 3.98
C VAL A 423 6.24 -6.23 5.09
N TYR A 424 5.33 -5.41 5.59
CA TYR A 424 4.36 -5.75 6.61
C TYR A 424 2.98 -5.53 6.02
N PHE A 425 2.05 -6.42 6.30
CA PHE A 425 0.65 -6.20 5.96
C PHE A 425 -0.26 -6.59 7.11
N SER A 426 -1.45 -5.99 7.12
CA SER A 426 -2.52 -6.34 8.04
C SER A 426 -3.88 -6.34 7.34
N GLY A 427 -4.73 -7.30 7.72
CA GLY A 427 -6.03 -7.52 7.11
C GLY A 427 -6.88 -8.50 7.90
N LEU A 428 -8.09 -8.77 7.38
CA LEU A 428 -9.02 -9.72 7.98
C LEU A 428 -8.95 -11.06 7.25
N VAL A 429 -8.95 -12.15 8.02
CA VAL A 429 -9.04 -13.52 7.50
C VAL A 429 -10.21 -14.24 8.19
N TRP A 430 -10.94 -15.08 7.45
CA TRP A 430 -11.98 -15.93 8.04
C TRP A 430 -11.40 -17.29 8.41
N GLU A 431 -11.43 -17.59 9.70
CA GLU A 431 -10.87 -18.82 10.27
C GLU A 431 -11.71 -19.26 11.49
N ASN A 432 -11.95 -20.57 11.62
CA ASN A 432 -12.71 -21.14 12.75
C ASN A 432 -14.07 -20.46 13.01
N ASN A 433 -14.82 -20.18 11.94
CA ASN A 433 -16.13 -19.51 11.97
C ASN A 433 -16.11 -18.09 12.59
N ALA A 434 -14.99 -17.38 12.50
CA ALA A 434 -14.88 -16.01 12.94
C ALA A 434 -13.88 -15.21 12.09
N TRP A 435 -14.06 -13.89 12.06
CA TRP A 435 -13.07 -12.99 11.50
C TRP A 435 -11.93 -12.75 12.48
N ARG A 436 -10.70 -12.84 11.98
CA ARG A 436 -9.46 -12.61 12.72
C ARG A 436 -8.64 -11.53 12.05
N LEU A 437 -8.02 -10.68 12.86
CA LEU A 437 -7.01 -9.73 12.40
C LEU A 437 -5.69 -10.49 12.24
N ALA A 438 -5.22 -10.57 10.99
CA ALA A 438 -3.93 -11.15 10.65
C ALA A 438 -2.93 -10.02 10.37
N THR A 439 -1.77 -10.07 11.03
CA THR A 439 -0.64 -9.17 10.76
C THR A 439 0.58 -10.02 10.44
N VAL A 440 1.25 -9.72 9.34
CA VAL A 440 2.28 -10.59 8.77
C VAL A 440 3.44 -9.76 8.28
N LYS A 441 4.64 -10.31 8.44
CA LYS A 441 5.88 -9.76 7.92
C LYS A 441 6.51 -10.73 6.93
N TYR A 442 6.78 -10.24 5.73
CA TYR A 442 7.54 -10.98 4.72
C TYR A 442 9.03 -10.66 4.81
N SER A 443 9.84 -11.70 4.64
CA SER A 443 11.23 -11.54 4.23
C SER A 443 11.24 -10.91 2.84
N GLN A 444 12.17 -10.02 2.57
CA GLN A 444 12.46 -9.67 1.18
C GLN A 444 13.49 -10.67 0.65
N PRO A 445 13.27 -11.32 -0.50
CA PRO A 445 14.34 -11.92 -1.25
C PRO A 445 15.21 -10.74 -1.65
N ILE A 446 16.41 -10.77 -1.10
CA ILE A 446 17.40 -9.75 -1.41
C ILE A 446 17.94 -10.15 -2.77
N GLY A 447 17.18 -9.89 -3.85
CA GLY A 447 17.55 -10.09 -5.25
C GLY A 447 18.47 -11.29 -5.54
N ILE A 448 18.21 -12.46 -4.93
CA ILE A 448 19.08 -13.63 -5.03
C ILE A 448 18.69 -14.38 -6.29
N GLN A 449 19.36 -14.11 -7.40
CA GLN A 449 19.11 -14.80 -8.64
C GLN A 449 19.87 -16.13 -8.66
N ASN A 450 19.17 -17.25 -8.81
CA ASN A 450 19.83 -18.49 -9.23
C ASN A 450 20.24 -18.34 -10.70
N ILE A 451 21.54 -18.27 -10.93
CA ILE A 451 22.12 -18.01 -12.26
C ILE A 451 22.66 -19.29 -12.91
N ASN A 452 22.74 -20.40 -12.17
CA ASN A 452 23.08 -21.72 -12.70
C ASN A 452 22.61 -22.82 -11.73
N SER A 453 21.85 -23.78 -12.24
CA SER A 453 21.36 -24.96 -11.51
C SER A 453 22.30 -26.17 -11.55
N GLU A 454 23.43 -26.08 -12.25
CA GLU A 454 24.50 -27.07 -12.12
C GLU A 454 24.98 -27.12 -10.67
N ILE A 455 25.01 -28.33 -10.11
CA ILE A 455 25.38 -28.57 -8.71
C ILE A 455 26.87 -28.23 -8.54
N PRO A 456 27.20 -27.16 -7.79
CA PRO A 456 28.60 -26.81 -7.51
C PRO A 456 29.29 -27.90 -6.71
N LYS A 457 30.61 -28.04 -6.87
CA LYS A 457 31.39 -29.04 -6.12
C LYS A 457 31.72 -28.61 -4.68
N GLU A 458 31.77 -27.30 -4.44
CA GLU A 458 32.19 -26.70 -3.17
C GLU A 458 31.42 -25.40 -2.89
N PHE A 459 31.40 -24.98 -1.62
CA PHE A 459 30.95 -23.64 -1.27
C PHE A 459 31.95 -22.61 -1.81
N ARG A 460 31.46 -21.54 -2.43
CA ARG A 460 32.33 -20.49 -2.99
C ARG A 460 31.73 -19.12 -2.79
N LEU A 461 32.56 -18.16 -2.41
CA LEU A 461 32.22 -16.74 -2.40
C LEU A 461 33.12 -16.00 -3.40
N PHE A 462 32.52 -15.40 -4.42
CA PHE A 462 33.23 -14.72 -5.49
C PHE A 462 33.55 -13.27 -5.08
N GLN A 463 34.51 -12.67 -5.78
CA GLN A 463 34.75 -11.24 -5.65
C GLN A 463 33.54 -10.47 -6.20
N ASN A 464 33.05 -9.49 -5.44
CA ASN A 464 31.97 -8.63 -5.88
C ASN A 464 32.36 -7.85 -7.14
N TYR A 465 31.40 -7.55 -8.02
CA TYR A 465 31.63 -6.75 -9.21
C TYR A 465 30.50 -5.75 -9.44
N PRO A 466 30.81 -4.47 -9.72
CA PRO A 466 32.16 -3.88 -9.74
C PRO A 466 32.83 -3.82 -8.35
N ASN A 467 34.15 -3.71 -8.29
CA ASN A 467 34.91 -3.41 -7.06
C ASN A 467 36.20 -2.63 -7.43
N PRO A 468 36.33 -1.35 -7.06
CA PRO A 468 35.40 -0.53 -6.28
C PRO A 468 34.05 -0.31 -6.97
N PHE A 469 33.02 0.09 -6.23
CA PHE A 469 31.65 0.28 -6.74
C PHE A 469 31.00 1.58 -6.24
N ASN A 470 29.98 2.06 -6.96
CA ASN A 470 29.17 3.24 -6.62
C ASN A 470 27.77 3.18 -7.28
N PRO A 471 26.66 3.24 -6.51
CA PRO A 471 26.53 2.78 -5.14
C PRO A 471 26.25 1.27 -5.08
N SER A 472 26.15 0.56 -6.20
CA SER A 472 25.71 -0.84 -6.25
C SER A 472 26.77 -1.82 -6.77
N THR A 473 26.74 -3.05 -6.24
CA THR A 473 27.60 -4.16 -6.65
C THR A 473 26.83 -5.48 -6.60
N LYS A 474 27.24 -6.44 -7.43
CA LYS A 474 26.76 -7.81 -7.38
C LYS A 474 27.73 -8.69 -6.59
N ILE A 475 27.21 -9.58 -5.76
CA ILE A 475 27.96 -10.58 -4.99
C ILE A 475 27.48 -11.96 -5.42
N LYS A 476 28.39 -12.75 -5.99
CA LYS A 476 28.11 -14.11 -6.45
C LYS A 476 28.60 -15.13 -5.43
N PHE A 477 27.86 -16.22 -5.24
CA PHE A 477 28.23 -17.33 -4.37
C PHE A 477 27.68 -18.67 -4.89
N ALA A 478 28.29 -19.79 -4.48
CA ALA A 478 27.90 -21.13 -4.87
C ALA A 478 27.70 -22.02 -3.65
N ILE A 479 26.69 -22.89 -3.71
CA ILE A 479 26.28 -23.79 -2.64
C ILE A 479 26.21 -25.22 -3.21
N PRO A 480 26.98 -26.19 -2.70
CA PRO A 480 27.04 -27.55 -3.25
C PRO A 480 25.96 -28.50 -2.72
N LYS A 481 25.37 -28.17 -1.56
CA LYS A 481 24.39 -28.99 -0.85
C LYS A 481 23.34 -28.10 -0.19
N THR A 482 22.13 -28.61 0.04
CA THR A 482 21.10 -27.85 0.76
C THR A 482 21.63 -27.41 2.12
N SER A 483 21.58 -26.12 2.43
CA SER A 483 22.15 -25.54 3.65
C SER A 483 21.43 -24.27 4.06
N VAL A 484 21.37 -24.00 5.37
CA VAL A 484 20.99 -22.68 5.89
C VAL A 484 22.18 -21.75 5.67
N VAL A 485 21.99 -20.75 4.80
CA VAL A 485 23.04 -19.85 4.34
C VAL A 485 22.78 -18.45 4.84
N LYS A 486 23.80 -17.86 5.47
CA LYS A 486 23.87 -16.45 5.82
C LYS A 486 24.94 -15.75 5.00
N LEU A 487 24.56 -14.77 4.18
CA LEU A 487 25.47 -13.84 3.52
C LEU A 487 25.21 -12.45 4.09
N ALA A 488 26.19 -11.84 4.73
CA ALA A 488 26.02 -10.53 5.36
C ALA A 488 27.22 -9.62 5.11
N VAL A 489 26.99 -8.31 5.18
CA VAL A 489 27.97 -7.24 5.06
C VAL A 489 28.30 -6.70 6.45
N TYR A 490 29.58 -6.42 6.66
CA TYR A 490 30.15 -5.95 7.91
C TYR A 490 31.01 -4.72 7.66
N ASP A 491 31.06 -3.83 8.63
CA ASP A 491 32.06 -2.77 8.67
C ASP A 491 33.45 -3.29 9.10
N LEU A 492 34.46 -2.41 9.10
CA LEU A 492 35.83 -2.75 9.53
C LEU A 492 35.95 -3.10 11.02
N LEU A 493 34.96 -2.75 11.83
CA LEU A 493 34.90 -3.13 13.25
C LEU A 493 34.25 -4.50 13.44
N GLY A 494 33.81 -5.15 12.36
CA GLY A 494 33.15 -6.46 12.39
C GLY A 494 31.68 -6.39 12.80
N ARG A 495 31.06 -5.19 12.83
CA ARG A 495 29.62 -5.06 13.08
C ARG A 495 28.87 -5.37 11.81
N GLU A 496 27.84 -6.21 11.91
CA GLU A 496 26.94 -6.51 10.80
C GLU A 496 26.16 -5.24 10.44
N VAL A 497 26.31 -4.76 9.21
CA VAL A 497 25.64 -3.55 8.71
C VAL A 497 24.46 -3.87 7.80
N GLU A 498 24.47 -5.05 7.17
CA GLU A 498 23.34 -5.51 6.35
C GLU A 498 23.39 -7.03 6.13
N SER A 499 22.30 -7.73 6.40
CA SER A 499 22.15 -9.15 6.01
C SER A 499 21.59 -9.23 4.59
N LEU A 500 22.31 -9.89 3.69
CA LEU A 500 21.94 -10.06 2.28
C LEU A 500 21.29 -11.41 1.97
N VAL A 501 21.55 -12.44 2.76
CA VAL A 501 20.89 -13.75 2.66
C VAL A 501 20.84 -14.32 4.07
N ASN A 502 19.74 -14.92 4.48
CA ASN A 502 19.65 -15.68 5.73
C ASN A 502 18.52 -16.71 5.66
N GLN A 503 18.69 -17.75 4.84
CA GLN A 503 17.65 -18.74 4.59
C GLN A 503 18.22 -20.10 4.16
N GLN A 504 17.40 -21.13 4.17
CA GLN A 504 17.74 -22.41 3.54
C GLN A 504 17.76 -22.27 2.01
N MET A 505 18.82 -22.76 1.38
CA MET A 505 19.01 -22.71 -0.06
C MET A 505 19.37 -24.09 -0.61
N ASN A 506 18.89 -24.39 -1.82
CA ASN A 506 19.22 -25.61 -2.55
C ASN A 506 20.60 -25.49 -3.22
N PRO A 507 21.19 -26.60 -3.69
CA PRO A 507 22.43 -26.55 -4.47
C PRO A 507 22.27 -25.66 -5.70
N GLY A 508 23.25 -24.81 -5.96
CA GLY A 508 23.22 -23.89 -7.10
C GLY A 508 24.20 -22.72 -6.96
N THR A 509 24.27 -21.93 -8.02
CA THR A 509 25.05 -20.69 -8.04
C THR A 509 24.11 -19.50 -8.03
N TYR A 510 24.36 -18.56 -7.13
CA TYR A 510 23.49 -17.45 -6.83
C TYR A 510 24.23 -16.11 -6.97
N GLU A 511 23.48 -15.07 -7.29
CA GLU A 511 23.96 -13.69 -7.35
C GLU A 511 23.00 -12.78 -6.59
N VAL A 512 23.52 -11.92 -5.73
CA VAL A 512 22.74 -10.89 -5.00
C VAL A 512 23.25 -9.49 -5.34
N ASN A 513 22.34 -8.55 -5.55
CA ASN A 513 22.68 -7.13 -5.71
C ASN A 513 22.67 -6.43 -4.34
N TRP A 514 23.74 -5.71 -4.02
CA TRP A 514 23.83 -4.84 -2.85
C TRP A 514 23.91 -3.39 -3.30
N ASN A 515 22.91 -2.58 -2.90
CA ASN A 515 22.92 -1.13 -3.08
C ASN A 515 23.33 -0.46 -1.77
N ALA A 516 24.51 0.15 -1.77
CA ALA A 516 25.11 0.75 -0.60
C ALA A 516 24.92 2.28 -0.53
N ALA A 517 23.91 2.85 -1.20
CA ALA A 517 23.68 4.31 -1.27
C ALA A 517 23.62 4.99 0.11
N ARG A 518 23.07 4.32 1.13
CA ARG A 518 22.96 4.83 2.51
C ARG A 518 24.23 4.71 3.35
N PHE A 519 25.27 4.04 2.87
CA PHE A 519 26.50 3.82 3.63
C PHE A 519 27.58 4.85 3.23
N SER A 520 28.50 5.14 4.14
CA SER A 520 29.64 6.01 3.88
C SER A 520 30.66 5.32 2.97
N SER A 521 31.40 6.08 2.15
CA SER A 521 32.52 5.52 1.40
C SER A 521 33.52 4.84 2.34
N GLY A 522 34.08 3.71 1.93
CA GLY A 522 34.95 2.93 2.79
C GLY A 522 35.10 1.47 2.37
N ILE A 523 35.82 0.73 3.20
CA ILE A 523 36.01 -0.71 3.05
C ILE A 523 34.93 -1.43 3.84
N TYR A 524 34.31 -2.41 3.20
CA TYR A 524 33.35 -3.32 3.80
C TYR A 524 33.83 -4.76 3.63
N LEU A 525 33.44 -5.63 4.56
CA LEU A 525 33.62 -7.07 4.46
C LEU A 525 32.27 -7.69 4.15
N TYR A 526 32.25 -8.76 3.37
CA TYR A 526 31.06 -9.59 3.22
C TYR A 526 31.42 -11.05 3.45
N ARG A 527 30.55 -11.75 4.15
CA ARG A 527 30.79 -13.09 4.68
C ARG A 527 29.67 -14.01 4.34
N LEU A 528 30.02 -15.15 3.74
CA LEU A 528 29.14 -16.28 3.50
C LEU A 528 29.38 -17.31 4.61
N GLU A 529 28.32 -17.76 5.25
CA GLU A 529 28.35 -18.60 6.43
C GLU A 529 27.24 -19.66 6.36
N THR A 530 27.57 -20.89 6.71
CA THR A 530 26.67 -22.03 6.94
C THR A 530 27.01 -22.68 8.28
N SER A 531 26.30 -23.74 8.66
CA SER A 531 26.59 -24.49 9.89
C SER A 531 28.02 -25.08 9.93
N ASP A 532 28.65 -25.31 8.78
CA ASP A 532 29.93 -26.00 8.65
C ASP A 532 30.96 -25.30 7.75
N PHE A 533 30.64 -24.12 7.21
CA PHE A 533 31.51 -23.38 6.29
C PHE A 533 31.42 -21.88 6.52
N GLN A 534 32.55 -21.18 6.44
CA GLN A 534 32.59 -19.72 6.49
C GLN A 534 33.69 -19.18 5.58
N ILE A 535 33.39 -18.13 4.82
CA ILE A 535 34.36 -17.43 3.98
C ILE A 535 34.05 -15.93 3.94
N VAL A 536 35.10 -15.11 3.97
CA VAL A 536 35.02 -13.64 3.97
C VAL A 536 35.73 -13.07 2.74
N LYS A 537 35.19 -11.99 2.19
CA LYS A 537 35.79 -11.18 1.13
C LYS A 537 35.66 -9.70 1.47
N LYS A 538 36.47 -8.88 0.82
CA LYS A 538 36.52 -7.42 0.97
C LYS A 538 35.94 -6.73 -0.26
N MET A 539 35.26 -5.62 -0.06
CA MET A 539 34.80 -4.71 -1.11
C MET A 539 35.02 -3.24 -0.74
N SER A 540 35.07 -2.35 -1.73
CA SER A 540 35.33 -0.92 -1.53
C SER A 540 34.22 -0.08 -2.16
N LEU A 541 33.50 0.68 -1.34
CA LEU A 541 32.49 1.65 -1.76
C LEU A 541 33.16 3.01 -1.95
N ILE A 542 32.98 3.62 -3.12
CA ILE A 542 33.45 4.98 -3.43
C ILE A 542 32.20 5.81 -3.75
N LYS A 543 32.10 7.02 -3.18
CA LYS A 543 31.04 7.97 -3.55
C LYS A 543 31.62 9.09 -4.37
#